data_AF-A0A8S2G3P0-F1
#
_entry.id   AF-A0A8S2G3P0-F1
#
_cell.length_a   1.000
_cell.length_b   1.000
_cell.length_c   1.000
_cell.angle_alpha   90.00
_cell.angle_beta   90.00
_cell.angle_gamma   90.00
#
_symmetry.space_group_name_H-M   'P 1'
#
loop_
_entity.id
_entity.type
_entity.pdbx_description
1 polymer ?
#
loop_
_entity_poly.entity_id
_entity_poly.type
_entity_poly.pdbx_seq_one_letter_code
_entity_poly.pdbx_strand_id
1 'polypeptide(L)'
;VIPGGVEEGLTGHENAYRLVWRPDRTGFARIAIQAQVPVYPCFIQNGEEMKFNPLFWLMNKIKLTKLYDYSQRQNIKLVSWFIHNLAAIIWVPLSLLAIPIPVKATIHLGAPIAYDCQQDTLEDYVLRCKTELQALIDKHQPQGLNYTRAIGERFFSRTKKPKN
;
A
#
# COMPACT_ATOMS: atom_id res chain seq x y z
N VAL A 1 4.31 10.52 2.21
CA VAL A 1 3.53 10.07 3.39
C VAL A 1 2.93 8.71 3.09
N ILE A 2 2.85 7.81 4.06
CA ILE A 2 2.18 6.50 3.91
C ILE A 2 0.77 6.67 4.50
N PRO A 3 -0.27 6.80 3.67
CA PRO A 3 -1.57 7.29 4.12
C PRO A 3 -2.37 6.29 4.96
N GLY A 4 -2.21 4.98 4.75
CA GLY A 4 -2.93 3.97 5.54
C GLY A 4 -2.13 3.38 6.70
N GLY A 5 -0.80 3.48 6.67
CA GLY A 5 0.04 3.09 7.79
C GLY A 5 -0.19 1.64 8.23
N VAL A 6 -0.48 1.44 9.53
CA VAL A 6 -0.72 0.10 10.08
C VAL A 6 -1.98 -0.55 9.49
N GLU A 7 -2.98 0.23 9.08
CA GLU A 7 -4.20 -0.34 8.51
C GLU A 7 -3.94 -1.05 7.19
N GLU A 8 -3.16 -0.45 6.29
CA GLU A 8 -2.73 -1.09 5.04
C GLU A 8 -1.97 -2.39 5.33
N GLY A 9 -1.08 -2.38 6.33
CA GLY A 9 -0.31 -3.58 6.72
C GLY A 9 -1.14 -4.70 7.35
N LEU A 10 -2.27 -4.36 7.99
CA LEU A 10 -3.20 -5.33 8.57
C LEU A 10 -4.17 -5.91 7.52
N THR A 11 -4.40 -5.20 6.41
CA THR A 11 -5.19 -5.77 5.32
C THR A 11 -4.46 -6.97 4.71
N GLY A 12 -5.19 -8.06 4.47
CA GLY A 12 -4.60 -9.31 4.01
C GLY A 12 -3.94 -9.23 2.62
N HIS A 13 -3.27 -10.31 2.21
CA HIS A 13 -2.57 -10.40 0.92
C HIS A 13 -3.47 -10.10 -0.29
N GLU A 14 -4.78 -10.29 -0.16
CA GLU A 14 -5.75 -9.99 -1.22
C GLU A 14 -5.93 -8.49 -1.48
N ASN A 15 -5.65 -7.65 -0.50
CA ASN A 15 -5.67 -6.19 -0.62
C ASN A 15 -4.25 -5.62 -0.75
N ALA A 16 -3.23 -6.46 -0.94
CA ALA A 16 -1.88 -5.98 -1.21
C ALA A 16 -1.92 -5.05 -2.44
N TYR A 17 -1.23 -3.91 -2.34
CA TYR A 17 -1.21 -2.86 -3.38
C TYR A 17 -2.53 -2.10 -3.57
N ARG A 18 -3.51 -2.26 -2.66
CA ARG A 18 -4.71 -1.43 -2.60
C ARG A 18 -4.53 -0.36 -1.53
N LEU A 19 -4.58 0.91 -1.91
CA LEU A 19 -4.46 2.02 -0.96
C LEU A 19 -5.67 2.11 -0.04
N VAL A 20 -5.38 2.14 1.26
CA VAL A 20 -6.36 2.50 2.30
C VAL A 20 -5.97 3.88 2.80
N TRP A 21 -6.78 4.88 2.48
CA TRP A 21 -6.49 6.27 2.84
C TRP A 21 -7.62 6.79 3.72
N ARG A 22 -7.31 7.14 4.97
CA ARG A 22 -8.31 7.73 5.86
C ARG A 22 -8.56 9.21 5.53
N PRO A 23 -9.82 9.69 5.51
CA PRO A 23 -10.15 11.07 5.16
C PRO A 23 -9.45 12.14 6.01
N ASP A 24 -9.10 11.83 7.26
CA ASP A 24 -8.40 12.73 8.19
C ASP A 24 -6.91 12.93 7.86
N ARG A 25 -6.34 12.10 6.98
CA ARG A 25 -4.90 12.13 6.63
C ARG A 25 -4.61 13.13 5.50
N THR A 26 -4.82 14.41 5.77
CA THR A 26 -4.62 15.53 4.81
C THR A 26 -3.42 16.42 5.12
N GLY A 27 -2.66 16.13 6.18
CA GLY A 27 -1.56 16.98 6.64
C GLY A 27 -0.48 17.27 5.59
N PHE A 28 -0.13 16.28 4.75
CA PHE A 28 0.84 16.45 3.67
C PHE A 28 0.37 17.48 2.62
N ALA A 29 -0.92 17.46 2.28
CA ALA A 29 -1.51 18.35 1.30
C ALA A 29 -1.51 19.79 1.81
N ARG A 30 -1.86 19.99 3.09
CA ARG A 30 -1.81 21.33 3.71
C ARG A 30 -0.42 21.94 3.67
N ILE A 31 0.61 21.13 3.94
CA ILE A 31 2.02 21.56 3.88
C ILE A 31 2.43 21.87 2.44
N ALA A 32 2.08 21.00 1.49
CA ALA A 32 2.41 21.21 0.08
C ALA A 32 1.78 22.50 -0.48
N ILE A 33 0.52 22.77 -0.12
CA ILE A 33 -0.20 24.00 -0.48
C ILE A 33 0.49 25.22 0.12
N GLN A 34 0.80 25.18 1.42
CA GLN A 34 1.46 26.28 2.13
C GLN A 34 2.85 26.59 1.54
N ALA A 35 3.60 25.55 1.17
CA ALA A 35 4.91 25.68 0.56
C ALA A 35 4.87 25.95 -0.95
N GLN A 36 3.68 25.94 -1.57
CA GLN A 36 3.47 26.11 -3.02
C GLN A 36 4.29 25.11 -3.86
N VAL A 37 4.41 23.86 -3.40
CA VAL A 37 5.15 22.80 -4.09
C VAL A 37 4.23 21.67 -4.56
N PRO A 38 4.51 21.03 -5.71
CA PRO A 38 3.75 19.87 -6.15
C PRO A 38 4.06 18.63 -5.31
N VAL A 39 3.08 17.74 -5.20
CA VAL A 39 3.26 16.41 -4.57
C VAL A 39 3.65 15.39 -5.64
N TYR A 40 4.67 14.59 -5.36
CA TYR A 40 5.09 13.49 -6.23
C TYR A 40 4.59 12.16 -5.66
N PRO A 41 3.68 11.46 -6.35
CA PRO A 41 3.30 10.11 -5.96
C PRO A 41 4.48 9.17 -6.23
N CYS A 42 4.82 8.35 -5.24
CA CYS A 42 5.87 7.34 -5.37
C CYS A 42 5.39 6.02 -4.79
N PHE A 43 5.73 4.91 -5.44
CA PHE A 43 5.50 3.58 -4.89
C PHE A 43 6.63 2.63 -5.22
N ILE A 44 6.71 1.54 -4.45
CA ILE A 44 7.73 0.51 -4.60
C ILE A 44 7.06 -0.74 -5.19
N GLN A 45 7.41 -1.06 -6.44
CA GLN A 45 7.02 -2.33 -7.05
C GLN A 45 7.73 -3.48 -6.35
N ASN A 46 7.01 -4.58 -6.14
CA ASN A 46 7.47 -5.78 -5.42
C ASN A 46 7.81 -5.54 -3.93
N GLY A 47 7.38 -4.42 -3.34
CA GLY A 47 7.68 -4.08 -1.95
C GLY A 47 7.11 -5.08 -0.93
N GLU A 48 5.92 -5.61 -1.17
CA GLU A 48 5.30 -6.61 -0.29
C GLU A 48 5.96 -7.99 -0.45
N GLU A 49 6.43 -8.33 -1.65
CA GLU A 49 7.12 -9.59 -1.93
C GLU A 49 8.55 -9.64 -1.39
N MET A 50 9.10 -8.53 -0.90
CA MET A 50 10.43 -8.47 -0.26
C MET A 50 10.51 -9.30 1.03
N LYS A 51 9.37 -9.59 1.65
CA LYS A 51 9.29 -10.33 2.90
C LYS A 51 8.21 -11.41 2.78
N PHE A 52 8.53 -12.61 3.22
CA PHE A 52 7.58 -13.71 3.28
C PHE A 52 7.39 -14.14 4.73
N ASN A 53 6.15 -14.17 5.18
CA ASN A 53 5.81 -14.68 6.50
C ASN A 53 4.89 -15.90 6.35
N PRO A 54 5.34 -17.12 6.73
CA PRO A 54 4.55 -18.34 6.57
C PRO A 54 3.25 -18.30 7.39
N LEU A 55 3.25 -17.62 8.54
CA LEU A 55 2.06 -17.48 9.38
C LEU A 55 1.04 -16.54 8.72
N PHE A 56 1.50 -15.42 8.15
CA PHE A 56 0.61 -14.53 7.40
C PHE A 56 0.07 -15.20 6.14
N TRP A 57 0.91 -15.96 5.43
CA TRP A 57 0.48 -16.77 4.30
C TRP A 57 -0.60 -17.77 4.72
N LEU A 58 -0.41 -18.49 5.83
CA LEU A 58 -1.39 -19.44 6.35
C LEU A 58 -2.70 -18.74 6.76
N MET A 59 -2.62 -17.64 7.52
CA MET A 59 -3.78 -16.84 7.92
C MET A 59 -4.59 -16.32 6.73
N ASN A 60 -3.91 -15.91 5.66
CA ASN A 60 -4.58 -15.54 4.40
C ASN A 60 -5.22 -16.75 3.72
N LYS A 61 -4.58 -17.92 3.70
CA LYS A 61 -5.15 -19.15 3.13
C LYS A 61 -6.43 -19.60 3.84
N ILE A 62 -6.47 -19.49 5.17
CA ILE A 62 -7.67 -19.78 5.98
C ILE A 62 -8.68 -18.61 5.98
N LYS A 63 -8.45 -17.54 5.21
CA LYS A 63 -9.31 -16.36 5.09
C LYS A 63 -9.55 -15.60 6.40
N LEU A 64 -8.65 -15.72 7.38
CA LEU A 64 -8.77 -15.01 8.66
C LEU A 64 -8.68 -13.48 8.46
N THR A 65 -7.87 -13.05 7.51
CA THR A 65 -7.76 -11.63 7.11
C THR A 65 -9.07 -11.10 6.50
N LYS A 66 -9.86 -11.92 5.81
CA LYS A 66 -11.21 -11.54 5.35
C LYS A 66 -12.18 -11.38 6.49
N LEU A 67 -12.08 -12.24 7.50
CA LEU A 67 -12.92 -12.13 8.68
C LEU A 67 -12.61 -10.85 9.44
N TYR A 68 -11.33 -10.48 9.54
CA TYR A 68 -10.91 -9.18 10.04
C TYR A 68 -11.52 -8.04 9.23
N ASP A 69 -11.33 -8.02 7.90
CA ASP A 69 -11.90 -6.99 7.03
C ASP A 69 -13.43 -6.89 7.15
N TYR A 70 -14.12 -8.04 7.24
CA TYR A 70 -15.55 -8.10 7.45
C TYR A 70 -15.96 -7.50 8.80
N SER A 71 -15.26 -7.86 9.87
CA SER A 71 -15.49 -7.30 11.20
C SER A 71 -15.32 -5.78 11.23
N GLN A 72 -14.28 -5.27 10.56
CA GLN A 72 -14.05 -3.84 10.43
C GLN A 72 -15.18 -3.15 9.64
N ARG A 73 -15.71 -3.80 8.59
CA ARG A 73 -16.85 -3.27 7.80
C ARG A 73 -18.17 -3.23 8.56
N GLN A 74 -18.42 -4.15 9.49
CA GLN A 74 -19.63 -4.14 10.32
C GLN A 74 -19.70 -2.95 11.28
N ASN A 75 -18.57 -2.27 11.53
CA ASN A 75 -18.46 -0.99 12.24
C ASN A 75 -19.11 -0.96 13.64
N ILE A 76 -19.19 -2.10 14.33
CA ILE A 76 -19.54 -2.14 15.75
C ILE A 76 -18.33 -1.65 16.51
N LYS A 77 -18.36 -0.39 16.96
CA LYS A 77 -17.21 0.34 17.52
C LYS A 77 -16.39 -0.47 18.53
N LEU A 78 -17.06 -1.09 19.50
CA LEU A 78 -16.39 -1.86 20.55
C LEU A 78 -15.69 -3.11 20.00
N VAL A 79 -16.40 -3.92 19.23
CA VAL A 79 -15.89 -5.18 18.65
C VAL A 79 -14.76 -4.90 17.67
N SER A 80 -14.96 -3.92 16.79
CA SER A 80 -13.97 -3.49 15.80
C SER A 80 -12.69 -2.98 16.48
N TRP A 81 -12.84 -2.18 17.53
CA TRP A 81 -11.70 -1.70 18.33
C TRP A 81 -10.93 -2.84 19.01
N PHE A 82 -11.62 -3.79 19.66
CA PHE A 82 -10.96 -4.94 20.29
C PHE A 82 -10.21 -5.80 19.27
N ILE A 83 -10.85 -6.12 18.14
CA ILE A 83 -10.26 -6.94 17.08
C ILE A 83 -9.08 -6.23 16.43
N HIS A 84 -9.15 -4.91 16.22
CA HIS A 84 -8.05 -4.12 15.69
C HIS A 84 -6.83 -4.15 16.61
N ASN A 85 -7.02 -3.92 17.91
CA ASN A 85 -5.92 -3.96 18.87
C ASN A 85 -5.30 -5.36 18.98
N LEU A 86 -6.12 -6.41 19.03
CA LEU A 86 -5.63 -7.79 19.04
C LEU A 86 -4.83 -8.11 17.77
N ALA A 87 -5.36 -7.74 16.60
CA ALA A 87 -4.68 -7.92 15.32
C ALA A 87 -3.35 -7.17 15.27
N ALA A 88 -3.30 -5.92 15.74
CA ALA A 88 -2.07 -5.13 15.81
C ALA A 88 -1.01 -5.75 16.75
N ILE A 89 -1.44 -6.19 17.94
CA ILE A 89 -0.56 -6.86 18.92
C ILE A 89 0.02 -8.16 18.37
N ILE A 90 -0.75 -8.91 17.58
CA ILE A 90 -0.27 -10.13 16.94
C ILE A 90 0.61 -9.80 15.72
N TRP A 91 0.23 -8.81 14.92
CA TRP A 91 0.89 -8.49 13.66
C TRP A 91 2.30 -7.96 13.85
N VAL A 92 2.55 -7.08 14.83
CA VAL A 92 3.89 -6.48 15.07
C VAL A 92 4.96 -7.54 15.36
N PRO A 93 4.83 -8.42 16.38
CA PRO A 93 5.84 -9.43 16.67
C PRO A 93 5.94 -10.47 15.55
N LEU A 94 4.82 -10.86 14.93
CA LEU A 94 4.87 -11.80 13.81
C LEU A 94 5.58 -11.20 12.60
N SER A 95 5.45 -9.90 12.35
CA SER A 95 6.15 -9.21 11.26
C SER A 95 7.67 -9.26 11.40
N LEU A 96 8.20 -9.37 12.63
CA LEU A 96 9.64 -9.54 12.87
C LEU A 96 10.16 -10.93 12.47
N LEU A 97 9.27 -11.93 12.37
CA LEU A 97 9.61 -13.28 11.91
C LEU A 97 9.54 -13.43 10.38
N ALA A 98 9.41 -12.32 9.64
CA ALA A 98 9.35 -12.36 8.20
C ALA A 98 10.72 -12.72 7.59
N ILE A 99 10.70 -13.66 6.66
CA ILE A 99 11.87 -14.14 5.94
C ILE A 99 12.12 -13.17 4.77
N PRO A 100 13.32 -12.58 4.63
CA PRO A 100 13.61 -11.73 3.49
C PRO A 100 13.68 -12.55 2.21
N ILE A 101 12.99 -12.09 1.16
CA ILE A 101 12.99 -12.73 -0.16
C ILE A 101 13.73 -11.82 -1.15
N PRO A 102 14.70 -12.36 -1.90
CA PRO A 102 15.45 -11.57 -2.89
C PRO A 102 14.58 -11.29 -4.12
N VAL A 103 13.90 -10.16 -4.12
CA VAL A 103 13.10 -9.66 -5.25
C VAL A 103 13.74 -8.41 -5.86
N LYS A 104 13.31 -8.05 -7.08
CA LYS A 104 13.67 -6.78 -7.69
C LYS A 104 12.68 -5.69 -7.23
N ALA A 105 13.05 -4.96 -6.18
CA ALA A 105 12.31 -3.77 -5.76
C ALA A 105 12.64 -2.59 -6.68
N THR A 106 11.62 -1.94 -7.25
CA THR A 106 11.80 -0.77 -8.13
C THR A 106 10.91 0.37 -7.64
N ILE A 107 11.50 1.55 -7.46
CA ILE A 107 10.75 2.76 -7.09
C ILE A 107 10.24 3.40 -8.38
N HIS A 108 8.94 3.61 -8.47
CA HIS A 108 8.32 4.36 -9.55
C HIS A 108 7.86 5.72 -9.03
N LEU A 109 8.24 6.76 -9.74
CA LEU A 109 7.84 8.14 -9.49
C LEU A 109 6.80 8.53 -10.54
N GLY A 110 5.64 9.01 -10.08
CA GLY A 110 4.62 9.55 -10.96
C GLY A 110 4.83 11.05 -11.25
N ALA A 111 3.93 11.59 -12.07
CA ALA A 111 3.97 13.00 -12.46
C ALA A 111 3.69 13.92 -11.25
N PRO A 112 4.24 15.15 -11.24
CA PRO A 112 3.94 16.13 -10.19
C PRO A 112 2.45 16.49 -10.18
N ILE A 113 1.86 16.48 -8.99
CA ILE A 113 0.47 16.88 -8.76
C ILE A 113 0.49 18.25 -8.08
N ALA A 114 0.31 19.31 -8.86
CA ALA A 114 0.18 20.67 -8.34
C ALA A 114 -1.24 20.90 -7.77
N TYR A 115 -1.34 21.78 -6.78
CA TYR A 115 -2.62 22.25 -6.26
C TYR A 115 -3.11 23.45 -7.08
N ASP A 116 -4.35 23.41 -7.55
CA ASP A 116 -4.99 24.55 -8.22
C ASP A 116 -6.03 25.19 -7.30
N CYS A 117 -5.79 26.45 -6.89
CA CYS A 117 -6.70 27.17 -6.00
C CYS A 117 -8.04 27.56 -6.65
N GLN A 118 -8.16 27.49 -7.98
CA GLN A 118 -9.40 27.80 -8.70
C GLN A 118 -10.29 26.56 -8.89
N GLN A 119 -9.69 25.37 -8.95
CA GLN A 119 -10.38 24.12 -9.29
C GLN A 119 -10.51 23.15 -8.11
N ASP A 120 -9.58 23.18 -7.15
CA ASP A 120 -9.48 22.15 -6.12
C ASP A 120 -9.88 22.63 -4.73
N THR A 121 -10.81 21.90 -4.10
CA THR A 121 -10.87 21.88 -2.64
C THR A 121 -9.72 21.04 -2.07
N LEU A 122 -9.40 21.21 -0.79
CA LEU A 122 -8.37 20.39 -0.12
C LEU A 122 -8.69 18.89 -0.22
N GLU A 123 -9.97 18.53 -0.08
CA GLU A 123 -10.42 17.14 -0.14
C GLU A 123 -10.28 16.57 -1.56
N ASP A 124 -10.66 17.34 -2.57
CA ASP A 124 -10.52 16.96 -3.98
C ASP A 124 -9.04 16.77 -4.37
N TYR A 125 -8.17 17.65 -3.88
CA TYR A 125 -6.73 17.54 -4.11
C TYR A 125 -6.14 16.26 -3.50
N VAL A 126 -6.55 15.92 -2.27
CA VAL A 126 -6.12 14.68 -1.59
C VAL A 126 -6.68 13.46 -2.34
N LEU A 127 -7.93 13.51 -2.78
CA LEU A 127 -8.55 12.43 -3.55
C LEU A 127 -7.85 12.23 -4.90
N ARG A 128 -7.45 13.30 -5.58
CA ARG A 128 -6.64 13.23 -6.79
C ARG A 128 -5.28 12.60 -6.52
N CYS A 129 -4.58 13.02 -5.47
CA CYS A 129 -3.31 12.42 -5.06
C CYS A 129 -3.44 10.91 -4.81
N LYS A 130 -4.51 10.49 -4.13
CA LYS A 130 -4.82 9.07 -3.90
C LYS A 130 -5.06 8.32 -5.21
N THR A 131 -5.87 8.88 -6.09
CA THR A 131 -6.25 8.27 -7.37
C THR A 131 -5.03 8.09 -8.27
N GLU A 132 -4.21 9.12 -8.40
CA GLU A 132 -2.97 9.08 -9.18
C GLU A 132 -1.97 8.07 -8.62
N LEU A 133 -1.83 7.99 -7.29
CA LEU A 133 -0.98 6.98 -6.67
C LEU A 133 -1.51 5.56 -6.91
N GLN A 134 -2.83 5.33 -6.81
CA GLN A 134 -3.42 4.03 -7.10
C GLN A 134 -3.22 3.65 -8.58
N ALA A 135 -3.47 4.57 -9.50
CA ALA A 135 -3.25 4.35 -10.93
C ALA A 135 -1.78 4.02 -11.24
N LEU A 136 -0.85 4.68 -10.57
CA LEU A 136 0.59 4.40 -10.68
C LEU A 136 0.93 2.97 -10.21
N ILE A 137 0.31 2.54 -9.10
CA ILE A 137 0.44 1.17 -8.56
C ILE A 137 -0.14 0.16 -9.55
N ASP A 138 -1.40 0.34 -9.96
CA ASP A 138 -2.11 -0.56 -10.87
C ASP A 138 -1.36 -0.74 -12.20
N LYS A 139 -0.70 0.33 -12.66
CA LYS A 139 0.13 0.32 -13.88
C LYS A 139 1.34 -0.61 -13.78
N HIS A 140 2.09 -0.62 -12.66
CA HIS A 140 3.30 -1.45 -12.55
C HIS A 140 3.15 -2.69 -11.66
N GLN A 141 1.99 -2.90 -11.04
CA GLN A 141 1.68 -4.07 -10.21
C GLN A 141 0.22 -4.55 -10.40
N PRO A 142 -0.22 -4.87 -11.63
CA PRO A 142 -1.63 -5.21 -11.91
C PRO A 142 -2.09 -6.54 -11.28
N GLN A 143 -1.16 -7.44 -10.95
CA GLN A 143 -1.47 -8.76 -10.39
C GLN A 143 -1.49 -8.78 -8.85
N GLY A 144 -1.28 -7.63 -8.20
CA GLY A 144 -1.09 -7.57 -6.76
C GLY A 144 0.11 -8.40 -6.28
N LEU A 145 -0.01 -9.01 -5.10
CA LEU A 145 1.06 -9.80 -4.50
C LEU A 145 1.34 -11.09 -5.29
N ASN A 146 2.56 -11.22 -5.83
CA ASN A 146 2.98 -12.43 -6.54
C ASN A 146 4.49 -12.72 -6.39
N TYR A 147 4.82 -13.60 -5.44
CA TYR A 147 6.21 -13.97 -5.14
C TYR A 147 6.95 -14.62 -6.31
N THR A 148 6.30 -15.49 -7.10
CA THR A 148 6.99 -16.21 -8.19
C THR A 148 7.36 -15.25 -9.31
N ARG A 149 6.47 -14.32 -9.66
CA ARG A 149 6.75 -13.23 -10.60
C ARG A 149 7.89 -12.35 -10.09
N ALA A 150 7.83 -11.89 -8.84
CA ALA A 150 8.83 -10.97 -8.27
C ALA A 150 10.24 -11.58 -8.18
N ILE A 151 10.34 -12.87 -7.79
CA ILE A 151 11.61 -13.62 -7.81
C ILE A 151 12.07 -13.83 -9.26
N GLY A 152 11.16 -14.17 -10.16
CA GLY A 152 11.49 -14.37 -11.56
C GLY A 152 12.00 -13.09 -12.23
N GLU A 153 11.44 -11.94 -11.89
CA GLU A 153 11.95 -10.63 -12.32
C GLU A 153 13.36 -10.35 -11.78
N ARG A 154 13.74 -10.88 -10.62
CA ARG A 154 15.08 -10.70 -10.07
C ARG A 154 16.13 -11.54 -10.81
N PHE A 155 15.83 -12.81 -11.07
CA PHE A 155 16.82 -13.78 -11.55
C PHE A 155 16.72 -14.12 -13.04
N PHE A 156 15.52 -14.03 -13.62
CA PHE A 156 15.25 -14.46 -14.99
C PHE A 156 14.90 -13.32 -15.95
N SER A 157 14.65 -12.10 -15.44
CA SER A 157 14.48 -10.95 -16.35
C SER A 157 15.83 -10.58 -16.98
N ARG A 158 16.10 -11.14 -18.15
CA ARG A 158 17.13 -10.63 -19.07
C ARG A 158 16.81 -9.16 -19.34
N THR A 159 17.77 -8.29 -19.07
CA THR A 159 17.80 -6.90 -19.52
C THR A 159 17.31 -6.82 -20.98
N LYS A 160 16.10 -6.33 -21.23
CA LYS A 160 15.77 -5.81 -22.55
C LYS A 160 16.72 -4.63 -22.75
N LYS A 161 17.70 -4.78 -23.63
CA LYS A 161 18.51 -3.65 -24.12
C LYS A 161 17.53 -2.55 -24.56
N PRO A 162 17.73 -1.28 -24.18
CA PRO A 162 16.96 -0.21 -24.80
C PRO A 162 17.18 -0.31 -26.32
N LYS A 163 16.08 -0.24 -27.08
CA LYS A 163 16.18 -0.02 -28.52
C LYS A 163 16.75 1.39 -28.67
N ASN A 164 17.98 1.47 -29.18
CA ASN A 164 18.60 2.71 -29.65
C ASN A 164 17.74 3.34 -30.75
#